data_AF-A0A937U3I4-F1
#
_entry.id   AF-A0A937U3I4-F1
#
_cell.length_a   1.000
_cell.length_b   1.000
_cell.length_c   1.000
_cell.angle_alpha   90.00
_cell.angle_beta   90.00
_cell.angle_gamma   90.00
#
_symmetry.space_group_name_H-M   'P 1'
#
loop_
_entity.id
_entity.type
_entity.pdbx_description
1 polymer ?
#
loop_
_entity_poly.entity_id
_entity_poly.type
_entity_poly.pdbx_seq_one_letter_code
_entity_poly.pdbx_strand_id
1 'polypeptide(L)' 'MIYRTIFSGFGGQGVLIMGYVLCHGAMHKGLNVTYFPSYGAEMRGGTANCTVTLSDKK' A
#
# COMPACT_ATOMS: atom_id res chain seq x y z
N MET A 1 10.40 -8.24 13.12
CA MET A 1 8.97 -8.50 12.90
C MET A 1 8.58 -7.95 11.54
N ILE A 2 7.94 -8.78 10.70
CA ILE A 2 7.48 -8.38 9.35
C ILE A 2 5.95 -8.39 9.36
N TYR A 3 5.35 -7.28 8.94
CA TYR A 3 3.91 -7.17 8.74
C TYR A 3 3.58 -7.01 7.27
N ARG A 4 2.60 -7.77 6.77
CA ARG A 4 2.03 -7.61 5.43
C ARG A 4 0.56 -7.27 5.52
N THR A 5 0.17 -6.27 4.75
CA THR A 5 -1.21 -5.82 4.61
C THR A 5 -1.52 -5.62 3.14
N ILE A 6 -2.75 -5.95 2.73
CA ILE A 6 -3.26 -5.70 1.38
C ILE A 6 -4.46 -4.78 1.52
N PHE A 7 -4.43 -3.68 0.77
CA PHE A 7 -5.60 -2.83 0.51
C PHE A 7 -6.17 -3.23 -0.84
N SER A 8 -7.48 -3.46 -0.92
CA SER A 8 -8.16 -3.85 -2.16
C SER A 8 -9.44 -3.03 -2.35
N GLY A 9 -9.82 -2.81 -3.60
CA GLY A 9 -11.04 -2.10 -3.95
C GLY A 9 -11.05 -1.67 -5.41
N PHE A 10 -11.75 -0.57 -5.70
CA PHE A 10 -11.88 -0.03 -7.05
C PHE A 10 -11.05 1.24 -7.25
N GLY A 11 -10.53 1.44 -8.46
CA GLY A 11 -9.81 2.63 -8.88
C GLY A 11 -10.65 3.89 -8.67
N GLY A 12 -10.04 4.93 -8.11
CA GLY A 12 -10.73 6.19 -7.76
C GLY A 12 -11.33 6.25 -6.36
N GLN A 13 -11.31 5.16 -5.57
CA GLN A 13 -11.84 5.12 -4.20
C GLN A 13 -10.76 5.28 -3.11
N GLY A 14 -9.51 5.53 -3.51
CA GLY A 14 -8.42 5.77 -2.57
C GLY A 14 -7.64 4.52 -2.09
N VAL A 15 -7.77 3.38 -2.76
CA VAL A 15 -7.02 2.15 -2.39
C VAL A 15 -5.51 2.39 -2.31
N LEU A 16 -4.94 3.08 -3.31
CA LEU A 16 -3.51 3.36 -3.37
C LEU A 16 -3.07 4.39 -2.32
N ILE A 17 -3.90 5.39 -2.01
CA ILE A 17 -3.57 6.42 -1.01
C ILE A 17 -3.57 5.84 0.40
N MET A 18 -4.42 4.85 0.70
CA MET A 18 -4.39 4.16 1.99
C MET A 18 -3.03 3.50 2.26
N GLY A 19 -2.51 2.76 1.28
CA GLY A 19 -1.18 2.15 1.39
C GLY A 19 -0.08 3.21 1.51
N TYR A 20 -0.18 4.31 0.76
CA TYR A 20 0.80 5.39 0.79
C TYR A 20 0.87 6.08 2.17
N VAL A 21 -0.29 6.40 2.77
CA VAL A 21 -0.37 7.00 4.11
C VAL A 21 0.20 6.06 5.17
N LEU A 22 -0.10 4.76 5.09
CA LEU A 22 0.47 3.76 6.01
C LEU A 22 2.00 3.70 5.89
N CYS A 23 2.52 3.63 4.67
CA CYS A 23 3.97 3.63 4.42
C CYS A 23 4.64 4.88 4.99
N HIS A 24 4.06 6.07 4.79
CA HIS A 24 4.61 7.32 5.33
C HIS A 24 4.64 7.32 6.86
N GLY A 25 3.56 6.92 7.52
CA GLY A 25 3.54 6.78 8.98
C GLY A 25 4.56 5.77 9.49
N ALA A 26 4.77 4.67 8.78
CA ALA A 26 5.77 3.66 9.13
C ALA A 26 7.21 4.16 8.93
N MET A 27 7.49 4.89 7.84
CA MET A 27 8.78 5.52 7.60
C MET A 27 9.12 6.56 8.69
N HIS A 28 8.12 7.34 9.14
CA HIS A 28 8.31 8.28 10.27
C HIS A 28 8.63 7.58 11.59
N LYS A 29 8.23 6.31 11.73
CA LYS A 29 8.59 5.45 12.88
C LYS A 29 9.91 4.70 12.68
N GLY A 30 10.65 4.96 11.60
CA GLY A 30 11.94 4.32 11.31
C GLY A 30 11.82 2.87 10.79
N LEU A 31 10.65 2.45 10.33
CA LEU A 31 10.46 1.12 9.76
C LEU A 31 10.86 1.09 8.28
N ASN A 32 11.36 -0.07 7.84
CA ASN A 32 11.54 -0.36 6.41
C ASN A 32 10.18 -0.66 5.80
N VAL A 33 9.94 -0.13 4.60
CA VAL A 33 8.65 -0.27 3.91
C VAL A 33 8.83 -0.77 2.48
N THR A 34 7.92 -1.60 2.03
CA THR A 34 7.72 -1.91 0.61
C THR A 34 6.29 -1.55 0.25
N TYR A 35 6.14 -0.74 -0.79
CA TYR A 35 4.85 -0.32 -1.34
C TYR A 35 4.71 -0.91 -2.74
N PHE A 36 3.75 -1.82 -2.92
CA PHE A 36 3.55 -2.53 -4.19
C PHE A 36 2.09 -2.38 -4.67
N PRO A 37 1.80 -1.36 -5.49
CA PRO A 37 0.48 -1.18 -6.10
C PRO A 37 0.29 -2.14 -7.28
N SER A 38 -0.95 -2.61 -7.48
CA SER A 38 -1.37 -3.45 -8.60
C SER A 38 -2.76 -3.03 -9.05
N TYR A 39 -2.88 -2.54 -10.28
CA TYR A 39 -4.14 -2.08 -10.86
C TYR A 39 -4.10 -2.26 -12.38
N GLY A 40 -5.28 -2.38 -13.01
CA GLY A 40 -5.42 -2.51 -14.46
C GLY A 40 -5.17 -1.20 -15.22
N ALA A 41 -5.38 -1.19 -16.54
CA ALA A 41 -5.29 0.03 -17.34
C ALA A 41 -6.37 1.06 -16.96
N GLU A 42 -7.45 0.60 -16.33
CA GLU A 42 -8.55 1.41 -15.85
C GLU A 42 -8.14 2.23 -14.62
N MET A 43 -7.79 3.50 -14.83
CA MET A 43 -7.45 4.44 -13.74
C MET A 43 -8.60 4.65 -12.74
N ARG A 44 -9.86 4.39 -13.14
CA ARG A 44 -11.06 4.42 -12.29
C ARG A 44 -11.98 3.24 -12.61
N GLY A 45 -12.69 2.74 -11.60
CA GLY A 45 -13.70 1.69 -11.75
C GLY A 45 -13.15 0.27 -11.93
N GLY A 46 -11.90 0.10 -12.36
CA GLY A 46 -11.22 -1.21 -12.37
C GLY A 46 -10.73 -1.64 -10.99
N THR A 47 -10.36 -2.91 -10.84
CA THR A 47 -9.79 -3.43 -9.60
C THR A 47 -8.43 -2.79 -9.31
N ALA A 48 -8.26 -2.31 -8.09
CA ALA A 48 -7.01 -1.78 -7.58
C ALA A 48 -6.66 -2.47 -6.26
N ASN A 49 -5.40 -2.85 -6.13
CA ASN A 49 -4.83 -3.47 -4.94
C ASN A 49 -3.51 -2.77 -4.59
N CYS A 50 -3.15 -2.81 -3.32
CA CYS A 50 -1.86 -2.34 -2.84
C CYS A 50 -1.37 -3.24 -1.71
N THR A 51 -0.25 -3.93 -1.95
CA THR A 51 0.44 -4.71 -0.93
C THR A 51 1.48 -3.84 -0.24
N VAL A 52 1.37 -3.72 1.07
CA VAL A 52 2.33 -3.02 1.93
C VAL A 52 3.02 -4.03 2.84
N THR A 53 4.35 -4.01 2.84
CA THR A 53 5.17 -4.75 3.81
C THR A 53 5.91 -3.77 4.70
N LEU A 54 5.86 -3.96 6.02
CA LEU A 54 6.57 -3.17 7.01
C LEU A 54 7.52 -4.08 7.80
N SER A 55 8.73 -3.62 8.08
CA SER A 55 9.73 -4.39 8.84
C SER A 55 10.56 -3.50 9.74
N ASP A 56 10.84 -3.97 10.95
CA ASP A 56 11.83 -3.40 11.90
C ASP A 56 13.28 -3.80 11.54
N LYS A 57 13.46 -4.74 10.60
CA LYS A 57 14.74 -5.25 10.10
C LYS A 57 14.88 -4.95 8.61
N LYS A 58 16.12 -4.80 8.15
CA LYS A 58 16.45 -4.66 6.72
C LYS A 58 16.14 -5.94 5.96
#